data_AF-A0A3C0R2R9-F1
#
_entry.id   AF-A0A3C0R2R9-F1
#
_cell.length_a   1.000
_cell.length_b   1.000
_cell.length_c   1.000
_cell.angle_alpha   90.00
_cell.angle_beta   90.00
_cell.angle_gamma   90.00
#
_symmetry.space_group_name_H-M   'P 1'
#
loop_
_entity.id
_entity.type
_entity.pdbx_description
1 polymer ?
#
loop_
_entity_poly.entity_id
_entity_poly.type
_entity_poly.pdbx_seq_one_letter_code
_entity_poly.pdbx_strand_id
1 'polypeptide(L)'
;YKKEVRDKVLAAIDRIAKGCATAAGLPPEKMPDVHVRQDEFTPATYNNPELTKRVTAALKVALGSDKVVAKDPTMGGEDFCEYSLPDHSIPAFMFNVGAVDPAKVAESKKTGTPLPSLHSSKFAPMPEPTIRTGIIGMTSAVLDLMKQ
;
A
#
# COMPACT_ATOMS: atom_id res chain seq x y z
N TYR A 1 1.39 -1.43 -10.17
CA TYR A 1 1.24 -2.43 -11.25
C TYR A 1 0.97 -1.71 -12.57
N LYS A 2 1.21 -2.34 -13.73
CA LYS A 2 1.02 -1.68 -15.03
C LYS A 2 -0.46 -1.64 -15.43
N LYS A 3 -0.89 -0.62 -16.18
CA LYS A 3 -2.28 -0.44 -16.62
C LYS A 3 -2.81 -1.68 -17.37
N GLU A 4 -2.00 -2.27 -18.22
CA GLU A 4 -2.38 -3.42 -19.06
C GLU A 4 -2.70 -4.67 -18.20
N VAL A 5 -2.05 -4.79 -17.03
CA VAL A 5 -2.32 -5.88 -16.10
C VAL A 5 -3.71 -5.71 -15.48
N ARG A 6 -4.10 -4.48 -15.11
CA ARG A 6 -5.45 -4.18 -14.59
C ARG A 6 -6.50 -4.46 -15.65
N ASP A 7 -6.30 -3.98 -16.86
CA ASP A 7 -7.24 -4.16 -17.97
C ASP A 7 -7.45 -5.65 -18.27
N LYS A 8 -6.37 -6.45 -18.24
CA LYS A 8 -6.44 -7.91 -18.40
C LYS A 8 -7.25 -8.58 -17.29
N VAL A 9 -7.09 -8.16 -16.04
CA VAL A 9 -7.84 -8.72 -14.89
C VAL A 9 -9.32 -8.37 -15.01
N LEU A 10 -9.66 -7.12 -15.33
CA LEU A 10 -11.05 -6.68 -15.49
C LEU A 10 -11.76 -7.42 -16.63
N ALA A 11 -11.09 -7.57 -17.78
CA ALA A 11 -11.63 -8.36 -18.89
C ALA A 11 -11.81 -9.85 -18.51
N ALA A 12 -10.93 -10.39 -17.66
CA ALA A 12 -11.07 -11.76 -17.16
C ALA A 12 -12.27 -11.93 -16.22
N ILE A 13 -12.59 -10.93 -15.38
CA ILE A 13 -13.77 -10.97 -14.50
C ILE A 13 -15.06 -11.08 -15.33
N ASP A 14 -15.23 -10.22 -16.34
CA ASP A 14 -16.40 -10.27 -17.24
C ASP A 14 -16.52 -11.64 -17.93
N ARG A 15 -15.41 -12.11 -18.52
CA ARG A 15 -15.36 -13.39 -19.22
C ARG A 15 -15.69 -14.57 -18.29
N ILE A 16 -15.16 -14.58 -17.07
CA ILE A 16 -15.39 -15.67 -16.10
C ILE A 16 -16.84 -15.64 -15.61
N ALA A 17 -17.40 -14.47 -15.30
CA ALA A 17 -18.79 -14.35 -14.88
C ALA A 17 -19.76 -14.92 -15.93
N LYS A 18 -19.59 -14.52 -17.20
CA LYS A 18 -20.37 -15.04 -18.33
C LYS A 18 -20.14 -16.54 -18.56
N GLY A 19 -18.89 -16.99 -18.42
CA GLY A 19 -18.53 -18.41 -18.51
C GLY A 19 -19.22 -19.27 -17.47
N CYS A 20 -19.25 -18.84 -16.20
CA CYS A 20 -19.95 -19.52 -15.11
C CYS A 20 -21.47 -19.61 -15.37
N ALA A 21 -22.10 -18.52 -15.84
CA ALA A 21 -23.53 -18.52 -16.17
C ALA A 21 -23.85 -19.48 -17.31
N THR A 22 -23.01 -19.49 -18.36
CA THR A 22 -23.15 -20.41 -19.50
C THR A 22 -23.02 -21.86 -19.05
N ALA A 23 -22.00 -22.18 -18.24
CA ALA A 23 -21.78 -23.53 -17.72
C ALA A 23 -22.93 -24.02 -16.82
N ALA A 24 -23.61 -23.11 -16.14
CA ALA A 24 -24.81 -23.40 -15.34
C ALA A 24 -26.11 -23.49 -16.18
N GLY A 25 -26.04 -23.33 -17.51
CA GLY A 25 -27.19 -23.45 -18.40
C GLY A 25 -28.16 -22.27 -18.35
N LEU A 26 -27.70 -21.09 -17.91
CA LEU A 26 -28.56 -19.90 -17.90
C LEU A 26 -28.88 -19.48 -19.35
N PRO A 27 -30.14 -19.12 -19.63
CA PRO A 27 -30.52 -18.59 -20.93
C PRO A 27 -30.04 -17.13 -21.09
N PRO A 28 -29.96 -16.61 -22.34
CA PRO A 28 -29.41 -15.28 -22.65
C PRO A 28 -29.99 -14.13 -21.81
N GLU A 29 -31.30 -14.15 -21.55
CA GLU A 29 -32.01 -13.11 -20.79
C GLU A 29 -31.69 -13.11 -19.28
N LYS A 30 -30.98 -14.13 -18.79
CA LYS A 30 -30.50 -14.23 -17.40
C LYS A 30 -28.99 -14.10 -17.27
N MET A 31 -28.29 -13.76 -18.36
CA MET A 31 -26.83 -13.59 -18.31
C MET A 31 -26.44 -12.43 -17.39
N PRO A 32 -25.31 -12.53 -16.66
CA PRO A 32 -24.86 -11.48 -15.77
C PRO A 32 -24.43 -10.25 -16.58
N ASP A 33 -24.79 -9.08 -16.06
CA ASP A 33 -24.30 -7.80 -16.53
C ASP A 33 -23.15 -7.32 -15.63
N VAL A 34 -21.99 -7.05 -16.23
CA VAL A 34 -20.76 -6.74 -15.50
C VAL A 34 -20.34 -5.30 -15.80
N HIS A 35 -20.59 -4.43 -14.83
CA HIS A 35 -20.21 -3.02 -14.90
C HIS A 35 -18.98 -2.74 -14.06
N VAL A 36 -17.94 -2.22 -14.70
CA VAL A 36 -16.76 -1.68 -14.00
C VAL A 36 -16.96 -0.19 -13.80
N ARG A 37 -16.91 0.26 -12.55
CA ARG A 37 -16.86 1.69 -12.20
C ARG A 37 -15.48 2.23 -12.53
N GLN A 38 -15.35 2.91 -13.67
CA GLN A 38 -14.05 3.31 -14.22
C GLN A 38 -13.39 4.45 -13.43
N ASP A 39 -14.17 5.18 -12.65
CA ASP A 39 -13.79 6.28 -11.78
C ASP A 39 -13.47 5.84 -10.34
N GLU A 40 -13.89 4.64 -9.94
CA GLU A 40 -13.63 4.09 -8.59
C GLU A 40 -12.40 3.16 -8.61
N PHE A 41 -11.20 3.73 -8.72
CA PHE A 41 -9.95 3.00 -8.56
C PHE A 41 -8.81 3.89 -8.07
N THR A 42 -7.74 3.26 -7.58
CA THR A 42 -6.48 3.93 -7.26
C THR A 42 -5.36 3.45 -8.18
N PRO A 43 -4.66 4.37 -8.88
CA PRO A 43 -3.38 4.08 -9.51
C PRO A 43 -2.35 3.53 -8.53
N ALA A 44 -1.22 3.06 -9.07
CA ALA A 44 -0.14 2.61 -8.20
C ALA A 44 0.51 3.81 -7.49
N THR A 45 0.57 3.79 -6.16
CA THR A 45 1.34 4.76 -5.39
C THR A 45 2.82 4.68 -5.77
N TYR A 46 3.32 5.77 -6.32
CA TYR A 46 4.70 5.91 -6.77
C TYR A 46 5.46 6.82 -5.81
N ASN A 47 6.49 6.26 -5.20
CA ASN A 47 7.44 7.01 -4.39
C ASN A 47 8.55 7.53 -5.29
N ASN A 48 8.69 8.86 -5.41
CA ASN A 48 9.77 9.46 -6.19
C ASN A 48 11.14 9.01 -5.63
N PRO A 49 12.06 8.46 -6.46
CA PRO A 49 13.32 7.88 -6.00
C PRO A 49 14.23 8.87 -5.25
N GLU A 50 14.35 10.09 -5.75
CA GLU A 50 15.20 11.15 -5.19
C GLU A 50 14.68 11.60 -3.83
N LEU A 51 13.38 11.89 -3.73
CA LEU A 51 12.71 12.25 -2.49
C LEU A 51 12.78 11.11 -1.46
N THR A 52 12.54 9.87 -1.91
CA THR A 52 12.67 8.67 -1.08
C THR A 52 14.06 8.57 -0.47
N LYS A 53 15.11 8.75 -1.28
CA LYS A 53 16.50 8.69 -0.82
C LYS A 53 16.80 9.78 0.21
N ARG A 54 16.37 11.02 -0.05
CA ARG A 54 16.57 12.16 0.86
C ARG A 54 15.87 11.95 2.21
N VAL A 55 14.57 11.66 2.18
CA VAL A 55 13.79 11.49 3.41
C VAL A 55 14.25 10.26 4.18
N THR A 56 14.58 9.16 3.51
CA THR A 56 15.13 7.96 4.17
C THR A 56 16.43 8.27 4.93
N ALA A 57 17.30 9.12 4.37
CA ALA A 57 18.53 9.52 5.07
C ALA A 57 18.21 10.32 6.35
N ALA A 58 17.28 11.27 6.29
CA ALA A 58 16.83 12.03 7.46
C ALA A 58 16.18 11.11 8.52
N LEU A 59 15.35 10.16 8.11
CA LEU A 59 14.73 9.19 9.00
C LEU A 59 15.77 8.31 9.70
N LYS A 60 16.83 7.88 9.00
CA LYS A 60 17.91 7.08 9.59
C LYS A 60 18.69 7.83 10.66
N VAL A 61 18.87 9.14 10.49
CA VAL A 61 19.49 10.00 11.52
C VAL A 61 18.58 10.12 12.73
N ALA A 62 17.27 10.32 12.53
CA ALA A 62 16.32 10.55 13.61
C ALA A 62 15.92 9.28 14.40
N LEU A 63 15.80 8.14 13.72
CA LEU A 63 15.24 6.90 14.27
C LEU A 63 16.29 5.79 14.47
N GLY A 64 17.49 5.96 13.92
CA GLY A 64 18.52 4.93 13.87
C GLY A 64 18.48 4.13 12.56
N SER A 65 19.67 3.80 12.04
CA SER A 65 19.81 3.17 10.72
C SER A 65 19.26 1.74 10.66
N ASP A 66 19.23 1.03 11.78
CA ASP A 66 18.67 -0.32 11.91
C ASP A 66 17.13 -0.34 11.99
N LYS A 67 16.51 0.81 12.24
CA LYS A 67 15.04 0.96 12.38
C LYS A 67 14.34 1.38 11.08
N VAL A 68 15.09 1.86 10.10
CA VAL A 68 14.56 2.30 8.79
C VAL A 68 14.96 1.29 7.72
N VAL A 69 13.99 0.49 7.30
CA VAL A 69 14.20 -0.62 6.36
C VAL A 69 13.47 -0.36 5.03
N ALA A 70 14.07 -0.82 3.93
CA ALA A 70 13.38 -0.89 2.66
C ALA A 70 12.31 -1.99 2.71
N LYS A 71 11.18 -1.76 2.05
CA LYS A 71 10.07 -2.70 1.96
C LYS A 71 9.76 -2.94 0.48
N ASP A 72 9.50 -4.20 0.13
CA ASP A 72 9.05 -4.54 -1.20
C ASP A 72 7.66 -3.94 -1.47
N PRO A 73 7.34 -3.62 -2.74
CA PRO A 73 6.00 -3.17 -3.12
C PRO A 73 4.93 -4.17 -2.70
N THR A 74 3.80 -3.66 -2.21
CA THR A 74 2.64 -4.48 -1.84
C THR A 74 1.49 -4.32 -2.83
N MET A 75 0.55 -5.27 -2.81
CA MET A 75 -0.62 -5.27 -3.69
C MET A 75 -1.79 -4.39 -3.20
N GLY A 76 -1.62 -3.67 -2.08
CA GLY A 76 -2.64 -2.74 -1.58
C GLY A 76 -2.82 -1.54 -2.52
N GLY A 77 -4.06 -1.09 -2.68
CA GLY A 77 -4.38 0.20 -3.32
C GLY A 77 -4.42 1.31 -2.28
N GLU A 78 -4.02 2.51 -2.67
CA GLU A 78 -3.89 3.68 -1.78
C GLU A 78 -4.09 4.96 -2.59
N ASP A 79 -5.01 5.82 -2.18
CA ASP A 79 -5.40 7.03 -2.94
C ASP A 79 -4.42 8.19 -2.76
N PHE A 80 -3.49 8.09 -1.80
CA PHE A 80 -2.35 9.00 -1.66
C PHE A 80 -1.57 9.19 -2.98
N CYS A 81 -1.64 8.23 -3.91
CA CYS A 81 -1.05 8.35 -5.24
C CYS A 81 -1.50 9.61 -6.00
N GLU A 82 -2.72 10.09 -5.77
CA GLU A 82 -3.29 11.25 -6.45
C GLU A 82 -2.54 12.56 -6.13
N TYR A 83 -1.90 12.66 -4.96
CA TYR A 83 -1.09 13.83 -4.59
C TYR A 83 0.15 14.03 -5.47
N SER A 84 0.59 12.99 -6.18
CA SER A 84 1.75 13.08 -7.08
C SER A 84 1.40 13.63 -8.47
N LEU A 85 0.11 13.79 -8.78
CA LEU A 85 -0.43 13.98 -10.13
C LEU A 85 -0.17 12.78 -11.07
N PRO A 86 -0.96 12.59 -12.14
CA PRO A 86 -0.83 11.43 -13.03
C PRO A 86 0.53 11.31 -13.74
N ASP A 87 1.23 12.44 -13.95
CA ASP A 87 2.55 12.50 -14.58
C ASP A 87 3.70 12.49 -13.56
N HIS A 88 3.39 12.34 -12.27
CA HIS A 88 4.35 12.40 -11.16
C HIS A 88 5.14 13.72 -11.09
N SER A 89 4.58 14.81 -11.62
CA SER A 89 5.22 16.14 -11.63
C SER A 89 5.40 16.73 -10.23
N ILE A 90 4.60 16.28 -9.25
CA ILE A 90 4.81 16.58 -7.83
C ILE A 90 5.47 15.36 -7.17
N PRO A 91 6.73 15.45 -6.70
CA PRO A 91 7.37 14.36 -5.99
C PRO A 91 6.63 14.00 -4.71
N ALA A 92 6.18 12.75 -4.61
CA ALA A 92 5.51 12.22 -3.43
C ALA A 92 6.34 11.08 -2.81
N PHE A 93 6.25 10.95 -1.48
CA PHE A 93 6.85 9.84 -0.75
C PHE A 93 5.97 9.46 0.43
N MET A 94 5.46 8.23 0.40
CA MET A 94 4.72 7.60 1.48
C MET A 94 5.57 6.50 2.12
N PHE A 95 5.68 6.52 3.45
CA PHE A 95 6.34 5.47 4.22
C PHE A 95 5.38 4.87 5.25
N ASN A 96 5.73 3.67 5.73
CA ASN A 96 4.96 2.96 6.74
C ASN A 96 5.64 3.08 8.10
N VAL A 97 4.84 3.09 9.17
CA VAL A 97 5.34 3.08 10.55
C VAL A 97 5.11 1.69 11.15
N GLY A 98 6.15 1.13 11.79
CA GLY A 98 6.03 -0.13 12.51
C GLY A 98 5.06 0.02 13.68
N ALA A 99 4.09 -0.89 13.78
CA ALA A 99 3.01 -0.80 14.76
C ALA A 99 2.91 -1.98 15.73
N VAL A 100 3.44 -3.15 15.34
CA VAL A 100 3.29 -4.39 16.09
C VAL A 100 4.37 -4.50 17.17
N ASP A 101 3.98 -5.06 18.32
CA ASP A 101 4.89 -5.41 19.41
C ASP A 101 6.16 -6.14 18.89
N PRO A 102 7.37 -5.61 19.14
CA PRO A 102 8.62 -6.22 18.70
C PRO A 102 8.79 -7.68 19.13
N ALA A 103 8.28 -8.08 20.30
CA ALA A 103 8.34 -9.46 20.77
C ALA A 103 7.50 -10.39 19.87
N LYS A 104 6.31 -9.95 19.48
CA LYS A 104 5.45 -10.69 18.53
C LYS A 104 6.05 -10.74 17.14
N VAL A 105 6.71 -9.66 16.69
CA VAL A 105 7.45 -9.65 15.42
C VAL A 105 8.61 -10.66 15.45
N ALA A 106 9.36 -10.72 16.54
CA ALA A 106 10.46 -11.67 16.70
C ALA A 106 9.95 -13.13 16.73
N GLU A 107 8.85 -13.39 17.45
CA GLU A 107 8.20 -14.70 17.49
C GLU A 107 7.67 -15.13 16.12
N SER A 108 7.01 -14.22 15.40
CA SER A 108 6.53 -14.47 14.03
C SER A 108 7.68 -14.87 13.11
N LYS A 109 8.82 -14.16 13.16
CA LYS A 109 10.02 -14.49 12.38
C LYS A 109 10.61 -15.85 12.75
N LYS A 110 10.59 -16.22 14.03
CA LYS A 110 11.11 -17.51 14.52
C LYS A 110 10.22 -18.69 14.12
N THR A 111 8.90 -18.51 14.18
CA THR A 111 7.91 -19.59 14.01
C THR A 111 7.34 -19.67 12.59
N GLY A 112 7.45 -18.60 11.80
CA GLY A 112 6.77 -18.46 10.51
C GLY A 112 5.27 -18.14 10.64
N THR A 113 4.73 -18.02 11.85
CA THR A 113 3.31 -17.69 12.07
C THR A 113 3.06 -16.24 11.64
N PRO A 114 2.14 -15.97 10.69
CA PRO A 114 1.92 -14.62 10.21
C PRO A 114 1.26 -13.73 11.28
N LEU A 115 1.68 -12.47 11.34
CA LEU A 115 1.03 -11.44 12.16
C LEU A 115 -0.30 -11.00 11.54
N PRO A 116 -1.29 -10.58 12.35
CA PRO A 116 -2.49 -9.93 11.83
C PRO A 116 -2.15 -8.71 10.96
N SER A 117 -2.76 -8.62 9.77
CA SER A 117 -2.59 -7.51 8.85
C SER A 117 -3.65 -6.42 9.06
N LEU A 118 -3.48 -5.28 8.40
CA LEU A 118 -4.56 -4.30 8.19
C LEU A 118 -5.84 -5.02 7.70
N HIS A 119 -6.99 -4.49 8.13
CA HIS A 119 -8.35 -5.04 7.92
C HIS A 119 -8.67 -6.33 8.71
N SER A 120 -7.76 -6.81 9.56
CA SER A 120 -8.08 -7.85 10.55
C SER A 120 -8.63 -7.25 11.83
N SER A 121 -9.67 -7.86 12.42
CA SER A 121 -10.14 -7.52 13.78
C SER A 121 -9.09 -7.79 14.88
N LYS A 122 -8.00 -8.49 14.53
CA LYS A 122 -6.89 -8.81 15.43
C LYS A 122 -5.70 -7.85 15.27
N PHE A 123 -5.76 -6.92 14.33
CA PHE A 123 -4.70 -5.92 14.18
C PHE A 123 -4.73 -4.95 15.35
N ALA A 124 -3.65 -4.94 16.12
CA ALA A 124 -3.55 -4.19 17.36
C ALA A 124 -2.19 -3.47 17.42
N PRO A 125 -2.09 -2.24 16.90
CA PRO A 125 -0.93 -1.37 17.08
C PRO A 125 -0.61 -1.15 18.56
N MET A 126 0.67 -1.07 18.90
CA MET A 126 1.11 -0.50 20.18
C MET A 126 1.00 1.03 20.14
N PRO A 127 0.02 1.66 20.82
CA PRO A 127 -0.31 3.06 20.55
C PRO A 127 0.85 4.02 20.77
N GLU A 128 1.49 3.96 21.94
CA GLU A 128 2.55 4.89 22.33
C GLU A 128 3.76 4.87 21.37
N PRO A 129 4.42 3.73 21.12
CA PRO A 129 5.60 3.73 20.24
C PRO A 129 5.23 3.98 18.78
N THR A 130 4.05 3.56 18.33
CA THR A 130 3.59 3.79 16.95
C THR A 130 3.38 5.28 16.69
N ILE A 131 2.63 5.95 17.57
CA ILE A 131 2.32 7.39 17.44
C ILE A 131 3.60 8.21 17.58
N ARG A 132 4.43 7.93 18.59
CA ARG A 132 5.70 8.63 18.80
C ARG A 132 6.62 8.51 17.57
N THR A 133 6.75 7.30 17.01
CA THR A 133 7.59 7.07 15.82
C THR A 133 7.04 7.81 14.59
N GLY A 134 5.71 7.80 14.40
CA GLY A 134 5.07 8.56 13.32
C GLY A 134 5.33 10.06 13.43
N ILE A 135 5.21 10.64 14.63
CA ILE A 135 5.51 12.06 14.89
C ILE A 135 6.98 12.36 14.58
N ILE A 136 7.92 11.60 15.14
CA ILE A 136 9.35 11.81 14.89
C ILE A 136 9.66 11.70 13.39
N GLY A 137 9.10 10.69 12.72
CA GLY A 137 9.31 10.47 11.28
C GLY A 137 8.83 11.64 10.43
N MET A 138 7.58 12.08 10.63
CA MET A 138 7.02 13.21 9.87
C MET A 138 7.71 14.53 10.19
N THR A 139 7.96 14.83 11.47
CA THR A 139 8.68 16.06 11.85
C THR A 139 10.08 16.09 11.27
N SER A 140 10.82 14.97 11.31
CA SER A 140 12.17 14.90 10.74
C SER A 140 12.17 15.09 9.23
N ALA A 141 11.19 14.50 8.52
CA ALA A 141 11.03 14.68 7.09
C ALA A 141 10.77 16.14 6.72
N VAL A 142 9.82 16.80 7.39
CA VAL A 142 9.49 18.21 7.14
C VAL A 142 10.68 19.12 7.47
N LEU A 143 11.32 18.92 8.62
CA LEU A 143 12.48 19.72 9.02
C LEU A 143 13.64 19.55 8.03
N ASP A 144 13.85 18.37 7.46
CA ASP A 144 14.87 18.17 6.42
C ASP A 144 14.51 18.85 5.10
N LEU A 145 13.26 18.73 4.67
CA LEU A 145 12.80 19.29 3.40
C LEU A 145 12.77 20.82 3.41
N MET A 146 12.50 21.43 4.57
CA MET A 146 12.34 22.87 4.74
C MET A 146 13.61 23.58 5.26
N LYS A 147 14.76 22.89 5.33
CA LYS A 147 16.04 23.56 5.64
C LYS A 147 16.33 24.62 4.58
N GLN A 148 16.56 25.85 5.02
CA GLN A 148 17.12 26.92 4.18
C GLN A 148 18.61 26.68 3.94
#